data_AF-A0A225VPP1-F1
#
_entry.id   AF-A0A225VPP1-F1
#
_cell.length_a   1.000
_cell.length_b   1.000
_cell.length_c   1.000
_cell.angle_alpha   90.00
_cell.angle_beta   90.00
_cell.angle_gamma   90.00
#
_symmetry.space_group_name_H-M   'P 1'
#
loop_
_entity.id
_entity.type
_entity.pdbx_description
1 polymer ?
#
loop_
_entity_poly.entity_id
_entity_poly.type
_entity_poly.pdbx_seq_one_letter_code
_entity_poly.pdbx_strand_id
1 'polypeptide(L)'
;MEDKMRKIWNYHRRIFLGDDNAVLVPARGVVCGLDVGDAKPVALLARQIASRYLAKVYELLKKPLETGLAEHSESEWLSPS
;
A
#
# COMPACT_ATOMS: atom_id res chain seq x y z
N MET A 1 25.09 27.23 0.00
CA MET A 1 24.33 26.19 -0.74
C MET A 1 23.57 25.29 0.23
N GLU A 2 24.24 24.85 1.30
CA GLU A 2 23.65 24.03 2.36
C GLU A 2 22.43 24.66 3.06
N ASP A 3 22.45 25.97 3.35
CA ASP A 3 21.33 26.63 4.03
C ASP A 3 20.03 26.62 3.21
N LYS A 4 20.14 26.69 1.88
CA LYS A 4 18.98 26.57 0.98
C LYS A 4 18.41 25.16 1.04
N MET A 5 19.24 24.12 0.98
CA MET A 5 18.79 22.74 1.10
C MET A 5 18.15 22.46 2.46
N ARG A 6 18.75 22.97 3.55
CA ARG A 6 18.23 22.81 4.92
C ARG A 6 16.85 23.47 5.08
N LYS A 7 16.63 24.62 4.44
CA LYS A 7 15.31 25.29 4.39
C LYS A 7 14.26 24.46 3.66
N ILE A 8 14.59 23.94 2.47
CA ILE A 8 13.70 23.11 1.66
C ILE A 8 13.35 21.82 2.41
N TRP A 9 14.36 21.17 3.01
CA TRP A 9 14.18 19.98 3.83
C TRP A 9 13.22 20.20 5.00
N ASN A 10 13.44 21.25 5.80
CA ASN A 10 12.58 21.55 6.93
C ASN A 10 11.15 21.92 6.52
N TYR A 11 11.00 22.63 5.39
CA TYR A 11 9.69 23.03 4.88
C TYR A 11 8.85 21.83 4.39
N HIS A 12 9.48 20.89 3.69
CA HIS A 12 8.80 19.71 3.13
C HIS A 12 8.88 18.46 4.02
N ARG A 13 9.47 18.54 5.23
CA ARG A 13 9.68 17.40 6.14
C ARG A 13 8.42 16.58 6.41
N ARG A 14 7.23 17.21 6.37
CA ARG A 14 5.93 16.54 6.58
C ARG A 14 5.47 15.68 5.40
N ILE A 15 6.04 15.88 4.20
CA ILE A 15 5.71 15.18 2.96
C ILE A 15 6.76 14.11 2.65
N PHE A 16 7.98 14.27 3.15
CA PHE A 16 8.98 13.22 3.08
C PHE A 16 8.59 12.05 3.98
N LEU A 17 8.42 10.86 3.38
CA LEU A 17 8.45 9.61 4.14
C LEU A 17 9.84 9.48 4.78
N GLY A 18 9.87 9.31 6.10
CA GLY A 18 11.06 8.79 6.77
C GLY A 18 11.19 7.27 6.56
N ASP A 19 12.13 6.64 7.28
CA ASP A 19 12.33 5.17 7.25
C ASP A 19 11.16 4.36 7.83
N ASP A 20 10.16 5.00 8.43
CA ASP A 20 8.95 4.34 8.86
C ASP A 20 7.89 4.51 7.78
N ASN A 21 7.24 3.39 7.44
CA ASN A 21 6.13 3.22 6.50
C ASN A 21 4.94 4.15 6.78
N ALA A 22 5.16 5.46 6.66
CA ALA A 22 4.17 6.49 6.87
C ALA A 22 3.29 6.51 5.63
N VAL A 23 2.06 6.07 5.81
CA VAL A 23 1.03 6.21 4.79
C VAL A 23 0.90 7.70 4.46
N LEU A 24 1.21 8.09 3.23
CA LEU A 24 0.89 9.44 2.79
C LEU A 24 -0.61 9.62 2.97
N VAL A 25 -1.01 10.68 3.68
CA VAL A 25 -2.41 11.09 3.73
C VAL A 25 -2.89 11.16 2.28
N PRO A 26 -3.96 10.43 1.91
CA PRO A 26 -4.47 10.47 0.55
C PRO A 26 -4.61 11.92 0.08
N ALA A 27 -4.18 12.19 -1.16
CA ALA A 27 -4.39 13.50 -1.75
C ALA A 27 -5.89 13.82 -1.65
N ARG A 28 -6.23 14.95 -1.01
CA ARG A 28 -7.61 15.29 -0.66
C ARG A 28 -8.51 15.21 -1.90
N GLY A 29 -9.43 14.25 -1.91
CA GLY A 29 -10.57 14.21 -2.83
C GLY A 29 -10.39 13.47 -4.16
N VAL A 30 -9.30 12.71 -4.39
CA VAL A 30 -9.16 11.92 -5.63
C VAL A 30 -9.07 10.44 -5.31
N VAL A 31 -10.08 9.69 -5.75
CA VAL A 31 -10.08 8.22 -5.75
C VAL A 31 -9.61 7.77 -7.14
N CYS A 32 -8.60 6.90 -7.18
CA CYS A 32 -8.16 6.27 -8.42
C CYS A 32 -9.20 5.22 -8.85
N GLY A 33 -9.98 5.51 -9.89
CA GLY A 33 -10.82 4.51 -10.54
C GLY A 33 -10.00 3.64 -11.49
N LEU A 34 -10.24 2.33 -11.47
CA LEU A 34 -9.74 1.41 -12.47
C LEU A 34 -10.90 1.06 -13.42
N ASP A 35 -10.85 1.51 -14.66
CA ASP A 35 -11.82 1.10 -15.68
C ASP A 35 -11.47 -0.30 -16.19
N VAL A 36 -12.41 -1.23 -16.04
CA VAL A 36 -12.29 -2.61 -16.48
C VAL A 36 -13.12 -2.91 -17.73
N GLY A 37 -13.93 -1.95 -18.21
CA GLY A 37 -14.86 -2.14 -19.33
C GLY A 37 -15.73 -3.40 -19.15
N ASP A 38 -15.83 -4.21 -20.20
CA ASP A 38 -16.59 -5.48 -20.22
C ASP A 38 -15.76 -6.69 -19.77
N ALA A 39 -14.59 -6.48 -19.15
CA ALA A 39 -13.75 -7.57 -18.71
C ALA A 39 -14.44 -8.40 -17.61
N LYS A 40 -14.43 -9.73 -17.79
CA LYS A 40 -14.94 -10.65 -16.78
C LYS A 40 -13.95 -10.79 -15.63
N PRO A 41 -14.43 -10.91 -14.38
CA PRO A 41 -13.57 -11.19 -13.24
C PRO A 41 -12.68 -12.41 -13.46
N VAL A 42 -11.42 -12.28 -13.08
CA VAL A 42 -10.48 -13.38 -13.03
C VAL A 42 -10.21 -13.75 -11.58
N ALA A 43 -10.38 -15.02 -11.26
CA ALA A 43 -10.06 -15.58 -9.95
C ALA A 43 -8.86 -16.53 -10.08
N LEU A 44 -7.67 -16.05 -9.71
CA LEU A 44 -6.46 -16.85 -9.69
C LEU A 44 -6.22 -17.44 -8.29
N LEU A 45 -5.80 -18.70 -8.26
CA LEU A 45 -5.50 -19.40 -7.01
C LEU A 45 -4.26 -18.77 -6.36
N ALA A 46 -4.35 -18.51 -5.05
CA ALA A 46 -3.22 -18.06 -4.27
C ALA A 46 -2.06 -19.08 -4.33
N ARG A 47 -0.82 -18.57 -4.42
CA ARG A 47 0.36 -19.43 -4.37
C ARG A 47 0.49 -20.06 -2.99
N GLN A 48 0.87 -21.33 -2.96
CA GLN A 48 1.23 -21.97 -1.70
C GLN A 48 2.50 -21.32 -1.14
N ILE A 49 2.40 -20.81 0.09
CA ILE A 49 3.52 -20.21 0.80
C ILE A 49 4.12 -21.27 1.74
N ALA A 50 5.42 -21.52 1.63
CA ALA A 50 6.09 -22.45 2.53
C ALA A 50 5.95 -21.97 3.99
N SER A 51 5.72 -22.90 4.91
CA SER A 51 5.41 -22.61 6.33
C SER A 51 6.40 -21.63 6.99
N ARG A 52 7.69 -21.76 6.66
CA ARG A 52 8.76 -20.87 7.14
C ARG A 52 8.58 -19.38 6.82
N TYR A 53 7.77 -19.05 5.81
CA TYR A 53 7.51 -17.67 5.40
C TYR A 53 6.18 -17.12 5.91
N LEU A 54 5.26 -17.97 6.41
CA LEU A 54 3.92 -17.53 6.82
C LEU A 54 3.97 -16.43 7.89
N ALA A 55 4.82 -16.60 8.91
CA ALA A 55 5.00 -15.60 9.95
C ALA A 55 5.48 -14.25 9.38
N LYS A 56 6.43 -14.29 8.44
CA LYS A 56 6.96 -13.06 7.82
C LYS A 56 5.92 -12.36 6.95
N VAL A 57 5.09 -13.11 6.23
CA VAL A 57 3.99 -12.56 5.43
C VAL A 57 2.95 -11.90 6.34
N TYR A 58 2.62 -12.55 7.46
CA TYR A 58 1.70 -11.98 8.45
C TYR A 58 2.22 -10.65 9.02
N GLU A 59 3.50 -10.59 9.41
CA GLU A 59 4.11 -9.34 9.91
C GLU A 59 4.06 -8.20 8.89
N LEU A 60 4.21 -8.51 7.59
CA LEU A 60 4.09 -7.52 6.52
C LEU A 60 2.65 -7.05 6.31
N LEU A 61 1.66 -7.95 6.46
CA LEU A 61 0.24 -7.63 6.27
C LEU A 61 -0.38 -6.88 7.46
N LYS A 62 0.18 -7.05 8.66
CA LYS A 62 -0.35 -6.44 9.89
C LYS A 62 -0.43 -4.91 9.80
N LYS A 63 0.67 -4.23 9.43
CA LYS A 63 0.69 -2.76 9.34
C LYS A 63 -0.33 -2.19 8.33
N PRO A 64 -0.45 -2.72 7.09
CA PRO A 64 -1.49 -2.32 6.15
C PRO A 64 -2.93 -2.47 6.67
N LEU A 65 -3.22 -3.57 7.39
CA LEU A 65 -4.55 -3.79 7.97
C LEU A 65 -4.84 -2.81 9.12
N GLU A 66 -3.86 -2.56 9.99
CA GLU A 66 -4.00 -1.60 11.11
C GLU A 66 -4.17 -0.14 10.63
N THR A 67 -3.57 0.20 9.49
CA THR A 67 -3.65 1.55 8.91
C THR A 67 -4.86 1.76 8.01
N GLY A 68 -5.66 0.73 7.73
CA GLY A 68 -6.77 0.79 6.79
C GLY A 68 -6.33 0.93 5.33
N LEU A 69 -5.07 0.61 5.02
CA LEU A 69 -4.58 0.57 3.64
C LEU A 69 -5.08 -0.66 2.87
N ALA A 70 -5.34 -1.74 3.60
CA ALA A 70 -5.92 -2.96 3.07
C ALA A 70 -7.09 -3.37 3.97
N GLU A 71 -8.13 -3.91 3.35
CA GLU A 71 -9.33 -4.39 4.04
C GLU A 71 -9.71 -5.76 3.49
N HIS A 72 -10.46 -6.52 4.28
CA HIS A 72 -11.06 -7.76 3.79
C HIS A 72 -12.11 -7.45 2.74
N SER A 73 -12.12 -8.21 1.64
CA SER A 73 -13.04 -8.02 0.52
C SER A 73 -13.47 -9.37 -0.05
N GLU A 74 -14.77 -9.53 -0.26
CA GLU A 74 -15.39 -10.66 -0.97
C GLU A 74 -15.45 -10.35 -2.48
N SER A 75 -14.29 -10.13 -3.11
CA SER A 75 -14.18 -9.78 -4.53
C SER A 75 -14.21 -11.01 -5.44
N GLU A 76 -14.93 -10.93 -6.55
CA GLU A 76 -14.85 -11.92 -7.64
C GLU A 76 -13.48 -11.89 -8.36
N TRP A 77 -12.75 -10.79 -8.21
CA TRP A 77 -11.39 -10.62 -8.72
C TRP A 77 -10.37 -11.10 -7.69
N LEU A 78 -9.55 -12.09 -8.06
CA LEU A 78 -8.43 -12.58 -7.25
C LEU A 78 -7.17 -12.62 -8.11
N SER A 79 -6.16 -11.86 -7.68
CA SER A 79 -4.80 -11.93 -8.23
C SER A 79 -3.91 -12.73 -7.29
N PRO A 80 -2.97 -13.55 -7.79
CA PRO A 80 -2.06 -14.28 -6.93
C PRO A 80 -1.07 -13.31 -6.30
N SER A 81 -0.86 -13.46 -5.00
CA SER A 81 0.31 -12.95 -4.29
C SER A 81 1.57 -13.74 -4.66
#